data_AF-A0A821X5Y7-F1
#
_entry.id   AF-A0A821X5Y7-F1
#
_cell.length_a   1.000
_cell.length_b   1.000
_cell.length_c   1.000
_cell.angle_alpha   90.00
_cell.angle_beta   90.00
_cell.angle_gamma   90.00
#
_symmetry.space_group_name_H-M   'P 1'
#
loop_
_entity.id
_entity.type
_entity.pdbx_description
1 polymer ?
#
loop_
_entity_poly.entity_id
_entity_poly.type
_entity_poly.pdbx_seq_one_letter_code
_entity_poly.pdbx_strand_id
1 'polypeptide(L)'
;MDDEDEVSKSLYEGGHWVWNEEAEELEFISDLRVVEESLELLPTSVANVEFKDDIDLLEQQKFRKYLQRKTEEIDFVTLQDVKDVVLFTAPLAVMSSSLIKILHHCTTERFLRALTLYTQYYLQISEEMSHRTLELETKIRTENSDKIEMKYREDLEDLRLLVAKEYCIIILGEGSLAKYHHMGVAKTGSLSKKDAVLFETLVKFSIQIVWIALGRVCYNQIEVEINRLFKSEIFNSAEHKLNINYYKHINERERCVLLGHCVNQGQKLTTRSPLQNEVFCPRYIDFRQFGIGTIKYPGLSNRLRLLEIYLTQPEQNFEELRLSIGILGLPRSKFDIMLREIKSTLASAASSSSGVARNSMARRASRQSRTSRKSIGSVRPEKLYPDIYLPEQTEITMEYDTFPEGEKPNVVCHRFQRAKWLRFAAARRKNKHKK
;
A
#
# COMPACT_ATOMS: atom_id res chain seq x y z
N MET A 1 44.06 -10.30 -17.22
CA MET A 1 43.93 -11.75 -17.00
C MET A 1 43.14 -11.89 -15.73
N ASP A 2 41.83 -11.77 -15.92
CA ASP A 2 40.73 -12.58 -15.39
C ASP A 2 40.96 -13.26 -14.03
N ASP A 3 40.05 -13.02 -13.08
CA ASP A 3 38.88 -13.90 -13.00
C ASP A 3 37.73 -13.24 -12.22
N GLU A 4 36.54 -13.51 -12.72
CA GLU A 4 35.22 -13.03 -12.30
C GLU A 4 34.76 -13.77 -11.04
N ASP A 5 34.56 -13.07 -9.91
CA ASP A 5 33.77 -13.61 -8.80
C ASP A 5 32.35 -13.05 -8.88
N GLU A 6 31.60 -13.73 -9.73
CA GLU A 6 30.17 -13.59 -9.95
C GLU A 6 29.40 -13.79 -8.63
N VAL A 7 28.55 -12.80 -8.31
CA VAL A 7 27.65 -12.78 -7.14
C VAL A 7 26.59 -13.88 -7.29
N SER A 8 26.99 -15.11 -6.96
CA SER A 8 26.10 -16.26 -6.87
C SER A 8 25.28 -16.15 -5.58
N LYS A 9 24.06 -15.63 -5.69
CA LYS A 9 23.01 -15.73 -4.67
C LYS A 9 22.95 -17.17 -4.17
N SER A 10 23.29 -17.38 -2.89
CA SER A 10 23.20 -18.67 -2.21
C SER A 10 21.77 -19.22 -2.30
N LEU A 11 21.55 -20.14 -3.26
CA LEU A 11 20.29 -20.82 -3.50
C LEU A 11 19.90 -21.79 -2.36
N TYR A 12 20.81 -22.00 -1.40
CA TYR A 12 20.80 -23.11 -0.45
C TYR A 12 20.73 -22.66 1.02
N GLU A 13 20.38 -21.40 1.31
CA GLU A 13 20.24 -20.91 2.69
C GLU A 13 18.99 -21.51 3.37
N GLY A 14 19.18 -22.42 4.34
CA GLY A 14 18.12 -22.95 5.21
C GLY A 14 17.61 -24.36 4.91
N GLY A 15 18.48 -25.24 4.40
CA GLY A 15 18.26 -26.69 4.27
C GLY A 15 19.54 -27.49 4.48
N HIS A 16 19.44 -28.80 4.33
CA HIS A 16 20.56 -29.73 4.40
C HIS A 16 20.53 -30.68 3.20
N TRP A 17 21.71 -31.17 2.80
CA TRP A 17 21.83 -32.14 1.73
C TRP A 17 21.73 -33.55 2.30
N VAL A 18 20.93 -34.40 1.65
CA VAL A 18 20.80 -35.82 1.98
C VAL A 18 21.12 -36.64 0.75
N TRP A 19 21.88 -37.71 0.95
CA TRP A 19 22.17 -38.68 -0.09
C TRP A 19 20.92 -39.54 -0.34
N ASN A 20 20.40 -39.52 -1.56
CA ASN A 20 19.29 -40.37 -1.96
C ASN A 20 19.86 -41.66 -2.60
N GLU A 21 19.75 -42.79 -1.88
CA GLU A 21 20.29 -44.07 -2.32
C GLU A 21 19.58 -44.64 -3.57
N GLU A 22 18.32 -44.29 -3.81
CA GLU A 22 17.55 -44.82 -4.96
C GLU A 22 17.86 -44.09 -6.27
N ALA A 23 18.20 -42.81 -6.19
CA ALA A 23 18.51 -41.96 -7.34
C ALA A 23 20.02 -41.78 -7.56
N GLU A 24 20.86 -42.31 -6.66
CA GLU A 24 22.32 -42.13 -6.62
C GLU A 24 22.76 -40.65 -6.72
N GLU A 25 21.97 -39.74 -6.15
CA GLU A 25 22.23 -38.30 -6.21
C GLU A 25 22.09 -37.59 -4.85
N LEU A 26 22.76 -36.44 -4.75
CA LEU A 26 22.66 -35.52 -3.62
C LEU A 26 21.40 -34.67 -3.78
N GLU A 27 20.43 -34.86 -2.89
CA GLU A 27 19.19 -34.11 -2.87
C GLU A 27 19.23 -33.02 -1.79
N PHE A 28 18.90 -31.77 -2.16
CA PHE A 28 18.80 -30.68 -1.20
C PHE A 28 17.42 -30.68 -0.53
N ILE A 29 17.38 -31.01 0.76
CA ILE A 29 16.18 -30.96 1.57
C ILE A 29 16.12 -29.64 2.31
N SER A 30 15.18 -28.78 1.90
CA SER A 30 14.91 -27.53 2.60
C SER A 30 14.23 -27.79 3.95
N ASP A 31 14.77 -27.24 5.05
CA ASP A 31 14.18 -27.32 6.41
C ASP A 31 12.90 -26.46 6.56
N LEU A 32 12.42 -25.87 5.46
CA LEU A 32 11.10 -25.26 5.36
C LEU A 32 10.01 -26.34 5.45
N ARG A 33 9.67 -26.80 6.65
CA ARG A 33 8.40 -27.52 6.87
C ARG A 33 7.25 -26.63 6.39
N VAL A 34 6.55 -27.06 5.35
CA VAL A 34 5.25 -26.53 4.97
C VAL A 34 4.34 -26.79 6.16
N VAL A 35 4.00 -25.73 6.90
CA VAL A 35 3.04 -25.85 8.01
C VAL A 35 1.70 -26.24 7.39
N GLU A 36 1.28 -27.48 7.61
CA GLU A 36 -0.06 -27.95 7.29
C GLU A 36 -1.09 -27.00 7.91
N GLU A 37 -2.14 -26.71 7.14
CA GLU A 37 -3.21 -25.79 7.52
C GLU A 37 -3.99 -26.33 8.72
N SER A 38 -3.53 -26.01 9.93
CA SER A 38 -4.38 -26.11 11.11
C SER A 38 -5.58 -25.19 10.91
N LEU A 39 -6.80 -25.67 11.17
CA LEU A 39 -8.05 -24.90 11.16
C LEU A 39 -7.91 -23.67 12.06
N GLU A 40 -7.51 -22.54 11.48
CA GLU A 40 -7.36 -21.29 12.21
C GLU A 40 -8.75 -20.69 12.47
N LEU A 41 -9.07 -20.50 13.75
CA LEU A 41 -10.20 -19.68 14.16
C LEU A 41 -9.92 -18.23 13.77
N LEU A 42 -10.59 -17.75 12.72
CA LEU A 42 -10.61 -16.32 12.39
C LEU A 42 -11.25 -15.55 13.56
N PRO A 43 -10.77 -14.33 13.84
CA PRO A 43 -11.35 -13.50 14.90
C PRO A 43 -12.84 -13.26 14.65
N THR A 44 -13.64 -13.32 15.72
CA THR A 44 -15.10 -13.15 15.65
C THR A 44 -15.52 -11.74 15.22
N SER A 45 -14.65 -10.73 15.42
CA SER A 45 -14.83 -9.34 14.99
C SER A 45 -13.49 -8.64 14.75
N VAL A 46 -13.46 -7.78 13.74
CA VAL A 46 -12.30 -6.96 13.33
C VAL A 46 -12.48 -5.49 13.78
N ALA A 47 -13.61 -5.13 14.40
CA ALA A 47 -13.97 -3.74 14.68
C ALA A 47 -12.94 -2.99 15.56
N ASN A 48 -12.35 -3.67 16.56
CA ASN A 48 -11.48 -3.06 17.58
C ASN A 48 -9.98 -3.37 17.42
N VAL A 49 -9.52 -3.61 16.18
CA VAL A 49 -8.09 -3.79 15.89
C VAL A 49 -7.38 -2.44 16.02
N GLU A 50 -6.46 -2.35 16.97
CA GLU A 50 -5.56 -1.21 17.15
C GLU A 50 -4.11 -1.65 16.94
N PHE A 51 -3.40 -0.97 16.03
CA PHE A 51 -1.97 -1.21 15.81
C PHE A 51 -1.17 -0.50 16.90
N LYS A 52 -0.08 -1.12 17.35
CA LYS A 52 0.82 -0.49 18.31
C LYS A 52 1.59 0.65 17.65
N ASP A 53 1.37 1.88 18.11
CA ASP A 53 2.14 3.04 17.66
C ASP A 53 3.48 3.18 18.39
N ASP A 54 3.50 2.83 19.67
CA ASP A 54 4.66 2.93 20.55
C ASP A 54 5.18 1.53 20.87
N ILE A 55 6.36 1.22 20.32
CA ILE A 55 7.08 -0.02 20.55
C ILE A 55 8.35 0.29 21.33
N ASP A 56 8.57 -0.44 22.43
CA ASP A 56 9.77 -0.29 23.25
C ASP A 56 11.05 -0.66 22.47
N LEU A 57 12.18 -0.06 22.86
CA LEU A 57 13.47 -0.25 22.20
C LEU A 57 13.87 -1.74 22.13
N LEU A 58 13.58 -2.51 23.18
CA LEU A 58 13.84 -3.94 23.21
C LEU A 58 13.00 -4.71 22.17
N GLU A 59 11.73 -4.34 21.98
CA GLU A 59 10.89 -4.92 20.95
C GLU A 59 11.35 -4.52 19.54
N GLN A 60 11.79 -3.27 19.35
CA GLN A 60 12.36 -2.81 18.08
C GLN A 60 13.65 -3.56 17.72
N GLN A 61 14.54 -3.79 18.70
CA GLN A 61 15.76 -4.59 18.49
C GLN A 61 15.43 -6.04 18.11
N LYS A 62 14.41 -6.65 18.75
CA LYS A 62 13.92 -7.97 18.38
C LYS A 62 13.37 -8.00 16.95
N PHE A 63 12.60 -6.97 16.56
CA PHE A 63 12.11 -6.85 15.19
C PHE A 63 13.26 -6.77 14.19
N ARG A 64 14.23 -5.87 14.42
CA ARG A 64 15.42 -5.73 13.57
C ARG A 64 16.19 -7.03 13.41
N LYS A 65 16.37 -7.77 14.51
CA LYS A 65 17.14 -9.03 14.49
C LYS A 65 16.41 -10.19 13.83
N TYR A 66 15.11 -10.34 14.09
CA TYR A 66 14.39 -11.58 13.80
C TYR A 66 13.32 -11.47 12.73
N LEU A 67 12.92 -10.26 12.30
CA LEU A 67 11.78 -10.04 11.42
C LEU A 67 12.13 -9.13 10.24
N GLN A 68 12.81 -8.02 10.45
CA GLN A 68 13.27 -7.15 9.38
C GLN A 68 14.18 -7.92 8.39
N ARG A 69 14.10 -7.60 7.10
CA ARG A 69 15.07 -8.08 6.10
C ARG A 69 16.47 -7.51 6.38
N LYS A 70 17.50 -8.15 5.84
CA LYS A 70 18.86 -7.60 5.90
C LYS A 70 18.92 -6.34 5.03
N THR A 71 19.53 -5.29 5.57
CA THR A 71 19.75 -4.00 4.90
C THR A 71 21.18 -3.96 4.37
N GLU A 72 21.33 -3.51 3.14
CA GLU A 72 22.61 -3.32 2.45
C GLU A 72 23.13 -1.88 2.67
N GLU A 73 24.37 -1.59 2.24
CA GLU A 73 24.94 -0.25 2.37
C GLU A 73 24.19 0.81 1.55
N ILE A 74 23.81 0.44 0.31
CA ILE A 74 22.92 1.21 -0.56
C ILE A 74 21.59 0.48 -0.60
N ASP A 75 20.68 0.85 0.29
CA ASP A 75 19.37 0.21 0.43
C ASP A 75 18.25 1.25 0.38
N PHE A 76 17.07 0.80 -0.03
CA PHE A 76 15.89 1.64 -0.25
C PHE A 76 14.72 1.13 0.58
N VAL A 77 13.78 2.01 0.91
CA VAL A 77 12.54 1.56 1.54
C VAL A 77 11.68 0.85 0.50
N THR A 78 11.36 -0.41 0.76
CA THR A 78 10.49 -1.24 -0.08
C THR A 78 9.10 -1.37 0.54
N LEU A 79 8.11 -1.74 -0.28
CA LEU A 79 6.78 -2.09 0.23
C LEU A 79 6.84 -3.24 1.25
N GLN A 80 7.81 -4.16 1.09
CA GLN A 80 8.01 -5.23 2.06
C GLN A 80 8.43 -4.71 3.44
N ASP A 81 9.29 -3.68 3.51
CA ASP A 81 9.66 -3.04 4.78
C ASP A 81 8.45 -2.45 5.49
N VAL A 82 7.56 -1.80 4.74
CA VAL A 82 6.31 -1.24 5.28
C VAL A 82 5.40 -2.35 5.79
N LYS A 83 5.20 -3.42 5.01
CA LYS A 83 4.40 -4.59 5.44
C LYS A 83 4.96 -5.24 6.69
N ASP A 84 6.29 -5.35 6.81
CA ASP A 84 6.94 -5.92 7.99
C ASP A 84 6.64 -5.09 9.24
N VAL A 85 6.71 -3.76 9.16
CA VAL A 85 6.35 -2.87 10.28
C VAL A 85 4.87 -3.01 10.65
N VAL A 86 3.98 -3.07 9.66
CA VAL A 86 2.53 -3.25 9.91
C VAL A 86 2.24 -4.61 10.55
N LEU A 87 2.80 -5.69 10.03
CA LEU A 87 2.65 -7.03 10.60
C LEU A 87 3.23 -7.12 12.02
N PHE A 88 4.30 -6.38 12.31
CA PHE A 88 4.89 -6.37 13.65
C PHE A 88 4.02 -5.64 14.68
N THR A 89 3.43 -4.51 14.27
CA THR A 89 2.59 -3.64 15.11
C THR A 89 1.17 -4.17 15.26
N ALA A 90 0.74 -5.11 14.41
CA ALA A 90 -0.60 -5.67 14.41
C ALA A 90 -0.91 -6.54 15.65
N PRO A 91 -2.17 -6.55 16.13
CA PRO A 91 -2.62 -7.51 17.12
C PRO A 91 -2.58 -8.96 16.59
N LEU A 92 -2.09 -9.88 17.41
CA LEU A 92 -2.01 -11.31 17.05
C LEU A 92 -3.36 -11.96 16.74
N ALA A 93 -4.44 -11.40 17.27
CA ALA A 93 -5.79 -11.90 17.04
C ALA A 93 -6.20 -11.83 15.56
N VAL A 94 -5.63 -10.89 14.80
CA VAL A 94 -5.97 -10.67 13.37
C VAL A 94 -4.91 -11.15 12.40
N MET A 95 -3.73 -11.55 12.91
CA MET A 95 -2.66 -12.11 12.09
C MET A 95 -2.91 -13.58 11.76
N SER A 96 -3.81 -13.85 10.79
CA SER A 96 -4.04 -15.19 10.27
C SER A 96 -3.01 -15.62 9.23
N SER A 97 -2.79 -16.93 9.10
CA SER A 97 -1.96 -17.49 8.03
C SER A 97 -2.49 -17.07 6.67
N SER A 98 -3.81 -17.13 6.45
CA SER A 98 -4.44 -16.67 5.21
C SER A 98 -4.13 -15.21 4.92
N LEU A 99 -4.24 -14.31 5.91
CA LEU A 99 -3.89 -12.91 5.73
C LEU A 99 -2.42 -12.72 5.35
N ILE A 100 -1.49 -13.37 6.05
CA ILE A 100 -0.06 -13.27 5.76
C ILE A 100 0.23 -13.76 4.33
N LYS A 101 -0.39 -14.86 3.91
CA LYS A 101 -0.24 -15.40 2.56
C LYS A 101 -0.79 -14.44 1.49
N ILE A 102 -1.95 -13.82 1.73
CA ILE A 102 -2.57 -12.83 0.82
C ILE A 102 -1.73 -11.55 0.73
N LEU A 103 -1.26 -11.00 1.86
CA LEU A 103 -0.41 -9.79 1.87
C LEU A 103 0.93 -9.96 1.13
N HIS A 104 1.36 -11.21 0.90
CA HIS A 104 2.57 -11.53 0.12
C HIS A 104 2.22 -12.16 -1.25
N HIS A 105 1.01 -11.95 -1.75
CA HIS A 105 0.60 -12.32 -3.09
C HIS A 105 0.88 -11.19 -4.07
N CYS A 106 1.26 -11.50 -5.31
CA CYS A 106 1.76 -10.48 -6.24
C CYS A 106 0.65 -9.52 -6.71
N THR A 107 -0.59 -10.00 -6.83
CA THR A 107 -1.77 -9.12 -7.00
C THR A 107 -1.95 -8.16 -5.82
N THR A 108 -1.70 -8.61 -4.59
CA THR A 108 -1.83 -7.76 -3.40
C THR A 108 -0.68 -6.75 -3.31
N GLU A 109 0.52 -7.09 -3.78
CA GLU A 109 1.63 -6.13 -3.94
C GLU A 109 1.21 -5.00 -4.90
N ARG A 110 0.71 -5.34 -6.09
CA ARG A 110 0.23 -4.36 -7.07
C ARG A 110 -0.93 -3.53 -6.52
N PHE A 111 -1.89 -4.17 -5.86
CA PHE A 111 -3.00 -3.50 -5.19
C PHE A 111 -2.52 -2.47 -4.16
N LEU A 112 -1.58 -2.83 -3.28
CA LEU A 112 -1.06 -1.92 -2.25
C LEU A 112 -0.27 -0.76 -2.87
N ARG A 113 0.51 -1.01 -3.94
CA ARG A 113 1.19 0.06 -4.70
C ARG A 113 0.18 0.99 -5.36
N ALA A 114 -0.82 0.46 -6.04
CA ALA A 114 -1.90 1.21 -6.68
C ALA A 114 -2.64 2.07 -5.64
N LEU A 115 -2.97 1.49 -4.49
CA LEU A 115 -3.69 2.17 -3.42
C LEU A 115 -2.83 3.28 -2.82
N THR A 116 -1.54 3.05 -2.59
CA THR A 116 -0.63 4.07 -2.06
C THR A 116 -0.45 5.22 -3.06
N LEU A 117 -0.26 4.91 -4.35
CA LEU A 117 -0.16 5.89 -5.43
C LEU A 117 -1.43 6.75 -5.51
N TYR A 118 -2.60 6.09 -5.52
CA TYR A 118 -3.89 6.75 -5.50
C TYR A 118 -4.03 7.68 -4.29
N THR A 119 -3.78 7.18 -3.08
CA THR A 119 -3.99 7.95 -1.86
C THR A 119 -3.02 9.13 -1.77
N GLN A 120 -1.77 8.99 -2.21
CA GLN A 120 -0.84 10.12 -2.30
C GLN A 120 -1.37 11.20 -3.24
N TYR A 121 -1.80 10.83 -4.45
CA TYR A 121 -2.34 11.78 -5.41
C TYR A 121 -3.64 12.41 -4.91
N TYR A 122 -4.53 11.64 -4.28
CA TYR A 122 -5.74 12.15 -3.63
C TYR A 122 -5.42 13.21 -2.58
N LEU A 123 -4.46 12.98 -1.69
CA LEU A 123 -4.08 13.96 -0.67
C LEU A 123 -3.50 15.23 -1.30
N GLN A 124 -2.69 15.09 -2.34
CA GLN A 124 -2.13 16.20 -3.12
C GLN A 124 -3.26 17.03 -3.76
N ILE A 125 -4.20 16.39 -4.46
CA ILE A 125 -5.32 17.09 -5.11
C ILE A 125 -6.29 17.68 -4.08
N SER A 126 -6.53 17.01 -2.95
CA SER A 126 -7.38 17.56 -1.88
C SER A 126 -6.78 18.83 -1.30
N GLU A 127 -5.46 18.88 -1.07
CA GLU A 127 -4.79 20.10 -0.61
C GLU A 127 -4.89 21.22 -1.67
N GLU A 128 -4.64 20.89 -2.94
CA GLU A 128 -4.73 21.83 -4.05
C GLU A 128 -6.15 22.39 -4.21
N MET A 129 -7.18 21.54 -4.19
CA MET A 129 -8.58 21.98 -4.29
C MET A 129 -9.02 22.85 -3.09
N SER A 130 -8.55 22.52 -1.89
CA SER A 130 -8.76 23.36 -0.71
C SER A 130 -8.09 24.73 -0.86
N HIS A 131 -6.86 24.80 -1.41
CA HIS A 131 -6.19 26.06 -1.69
C HIS A 131 -6.94 26.88 -2.75
N ARG A 132 -7.35 26.25 -3.85
CA ARG A 132 -8.10 26.91 -4.93
C ARG A 132 -9.44 27.44 -4.45
N THR A 133 -10.13 26.71 -3.56
CA THR A 133 -11.38 27.16 -2.96
C THR A 133 -11.18 28.44 -2.14
N LEU A 134 -10.08 28.53 -1.40
CA LEU A 134 -9.69 29.74 -0.68
C LEU A 134 -9.33 30.90 -1.65
N GLU A 135 -8.62 30.61 -2.75
CA GLU A 135 -8.27 31.63 -3.74
C GLU A 135 -9.51 32.24 -4.42
N LEU A 136 -10.55 31.45 -4.65
CA LEU A 136 -11.83 31.91 -5.21
C LEU A 136 -12.59 32.89 -4.29
N GLU A 137 -12.21 33.03 -3.01
CA GLU A 137 -12.71 34.11 -2.15
C GLU A 137 -12.23 35.49 -2.65
N THR A 138 -11.14 35.55 -3.43
CA THR A 138 -10.50 36.80 -3.87
C THR A 138 -10.28 36.91 -5.38
N LYS A 139 -10.26 35.80 -6.11
CA LYS A 139 -9.94 35.72 -7.54
C LYS A 139 -11.14 35.26 -8.36
N ILE A 140 -11.24 35.76 -9.58
CA ILE A 140 -12.26 35.34 -10.56
C ILE A 140 -11.80 34.04 -11.24
N ARG A 141 -12.75 33.13 -11.45
CA ARG A 141 -12.52 31.87 -12.15
C ARG A 141 -12.29 32.09 -13.64
N THR A 142 -11.37 31.32 -14.22
CA THR A 142 -11.09 31.29 -15.66
C THR A 142 -11.37 29.92 -16.25
N GLU A 143 -11.53 29.84 -17.57
CA GLU A 143 -11.70 28.56 -18.30
C GLU A 143 -10.53 27.58 -18.04
N ASN A 144 -9.33 28.11 -17.83
CA ASN A 144 -8.17 27.28 -17.48
C ASN A 144 -8.35 26.57 -16.11
N SER A 145 -9.12 27.16 -15.20
CA SER A 145 -9.50 26.51 -13.94
C SER A 145 -10.33 25.26 -14.17
N ASP A 146 -11.28 25.33 -15.10
CA ASP A 146 -12.15 24.19 -15.44
C ASP A 146 -11.32 23.06 -16.05
N LYS A 147 -10.39 23.37 -16.96
CA LYS A 147 -9.50 22.39 -17.60
C LYS A 147 -8.59 21.68 -16.59
N ILE A 148 -8.01 22.41 -15.64
CA ILE A 148 -7.16 21.84 -14.60
C ILE A 148 -7.96 20.93 -13.66
N GLU A 149 -9.15 21.37 -13.22
CA GLU A 149 -10.01 20.57 -12.34
C GLU A 149 -10.54 19.31 -13.02
N MET A 150 -10.86 19.40 -14.31
CA MET A 150 -11.21 18.25 -15.14
C MET A 150 -10.07 17.25 -15.22
N LYS A 151 -8.83 17.72 -15.44
CA LYS A 151 -7.63 16.87 -15.45
C LYS A 151 -7.42 16.15 -14.11
N TYR A 152 -7.53 16.88 -12.98
CA TYR A 152 -7.39 16.27 -11.65
C TYR A 152 -8.42 15.16 -11.40
N ARG A 153 -9.66 15.39 -11.83
CA ARG A 153 -10.74 14.43 -11.71
C ARG A 153 -10.47 13.17 -12.54
N GLU A 154 -10.11 13.33 -13.81
CA GLU A 154 -9.77 12.22 -14.72
C GLU A 154 -8.57 11.41 -14.21
N ASP A 155 -7.55 12.11 -13.70
CA ASP A 155 -6.39 11.48 -13.09
C ASP A 155 -6.77 10.64 -11.85
N LEU A 156 -7.63 11.17 -10.99
CA LEU A 156 -8.13 10.42 -9.83
C LEU A 156 -9.02 9.25 -10.23
N GLU A 157 -9.80 9.36 -11.31
CA GLU A 157 -10.62 8.26 -11.85
C GLU A 157 -9.73 7.15 -12.42
N ASP A 158 -8.66 7.49 -13.13
CA ASP A 158 -7.69 6.50 -13.65
C ASP A 158 -6.96 5.78 -12.51
N LEU A 159 -6.49 6.51 -11.50
CA LEU A 159 -5.85 5.88 -10.35
C LEU A 159 -6.83 5.01 -9.56
N ARG A 160 -8.10 5.43 -9.40
CA ARG A 160 -9.14 4.57 -8.79
C ARG A 160 -9.38 3.32 -9.61
N LEU A 161 -9.46 3.41 -10.93
CA LEU A 161 -9.58 2.25 -11.81
C LEU A 161 -8.41 1.27 -11.62
N LEU A 162 -7.19 1.79 -11.43
CA LEU A 162 -6.00 0.98 -11.15
C LEU A 162 -6.10 0.21 -9.83
N VAL A 163 -6.66 0.82 -8.79
CA VAL A 163 -6.95 0.13 -7.52
C VAL A 163 -8.09 -0.88 -7.72
N ALA A 164 -9.14 -0.47 -8.43
CA ALA A 164 -10.34 -1.28 -8.66
C ALA A 164 -10.03 -2.58 -9.38
N LYS A 165 -9.17 -2.56 -10.41
CA LYS A 165 -8.82 -3.77 -11.16
C LYS A 165 -8.13 -4.81 -10.27
N GLU A 166 -7.12 -4.42 -9.48
CA GLU A 166 -6.40 -5.36 -8.62
C GLU A 166 -7.29 -5.83 -7.47
N TYR A 167 -8.13 -4.95 -6.93
CA TYR A 167 -9.13 -5.31 -5.93
C TYR A 167 -10.14 -6.32 -6.46
N CYS A 168 -10.65 -6.14 -7.68
CA CYS A 168 -11.57 -7.06 -8.33
C CYS A 168 -10.96 -8.46 -8.51
N ILE A 169 -9.68 -8.55 -8.90
CA ILE A 169 -8.94 -9.82 -8.99
C ILE A 169 -8.84 -10.48 -7.60
N ILE A 170 -8.58 -9.69 -6.55
CA ILE A 170 -8.53 -10.21 -5.17
C ILE A 170 -9.89 -10.79 -4.78
N ILE A 171 -10.98 -10.03 -4.87
CA ILE A 171 -12.30 -10.48 -4.39
C ILE A 171 -12.89 -11.64 -5.19
N LEU A 172 -12.60 -11.71 -6.50
CA LEU A 172 -13.05 -12.81 -7.36
C LEU A 172 -12.26 -14.09 -7.06
N GLY A 173 -11.15 -13.99 -6.33
CA GLY A 173 -10.29 -15.14 -6.04
C GLY A 173 -9.68 -15.72 -7.31
N GLU A 174 -9.24 -14.88 -8.24
CA GLU A 174 -8.71 -15.37 -9.52
C GLU A 174 -7.35 -16.07 -9.34
N GLY A 175 -7.11 -17.12 -10.14
CA GLY A 175 -5.85 -17.85 -10.18
C GLY A 175 -5.40 -18.38 -8.83
N SER A 176 -4.21 -17.97 -8.38
CA SER A 176 -3.62 -18.45 -7.12
C SER A 176 -4.31 -17.92 -5.86
N LEU A 177 -5.24 -16.96 -5.98
CA LEU A 177 -6.06 -16.47 -4.88
C LEU A 177 -7.33 -17.31 -4.64
N ALA A 178 -7.71 -18.20 -5.57
CA ALA A 178 -8.93 -19.01 -5.49
C ALA A 178 -9.04 -19.81 -4.18
N LYS A 179 -7.91 -20.27 -3.64
CA LYS A 179 -7.85 -21.01 -2.36
C LYS A 179 -8.28 -20.21 -1.14
N TYR A 180 -8.27 -18.87 -1.23
CA TYR A 180 -8.70 -17.99 -0.14
C TYR A 180 -10.15 -17.55 -0.27
N HIS A 181 -10.78 -17.81 -1.42
CA HIS A 181 -12.15 -17.40 -1.72
C HIS A 181 -13.07 -18.62 -1.78
N HIS A 182 -14.27 -18.46 -1.26
CA HIS A 182 -15.23 -19.56 -1.18
C HIS A 182 -16.02 -19.77 -2.47
N MET A 183 -16.00 -18.79 -3.38
CA MET A 183 -16.62 -18.86 -4.71
C MET A 183 -15.71 -19.58 -5.71
N GLY A 184 -15.52 -20.89 -5.51
CA GLY A 184 -15.00 -21.77 -6.57
C GLY A 184 -16.15 -22.26 -7.46
N VAL A 185 -15.83 -22.68 -8.69
CA VAL A 185 -16.78 -23.22 -9.69
C VAL A 185 -17.69 -24.33 -9.12
N ALA A 186 -17.26 -25.03 -8.08
CA ALA A 186 -17.98 -26.14 -7.44
C ALA A 186 -18.63 -25.83 -6.07
N LYS A 187 -18.57 -24.59 -5.55
CA LYS A 187 -19.11 -24.24 -4.22
C LYS A 187 -20.08 -23.06 -4.32
N THR A 188 -21.37 -23.35 -4.11
CA THR A 188 -22.49 -22.39 -4.24
C THR A 188 -22.86 -21.67 -2.92
N GLY A 189 -22.25 -22.03 -1.79
CA GLY A 189 -22.53 -21.44 -0.48
C GLY A 189 -21.43 -20.52 0.02
N SER A 190 -21.73 -19.23 0.24
CA SER A 190 -20.78 -18.29 0.83
C SER A 190 -20.54 -18.62 2.32
N LEU A 191 -19.29 -18.66 2.77
CA LEU A 191 -18.99 -18.49 4.20
C LEU A 191 -18.87 -17.00 4.48
N SER A 192 -19.99 -16.27 4.31
CA SER A 192 -20.09 -14.81 4.34
C SER A 192 -19.31 -14.17 5.50
N LYS A 193 -19.34 -14.78 6.69
CA LYS A 193 -18.62 -14.26 7.87
C LYS A 193 -17.09 -14.34 7.76
N LYS A 194 -16.55 -15.42 7.18
CA LYS A 194 -15.08 -15.58 7.01
C LYS A 194 -14.55 -14.59 5.98
N ASP A 195 -15.24 -14.47 4.85
CA ASP A 195 -14.89 -13.52 3.79
C ASP A 195 -15.02 -12.08 4.29
N ALA A 196 -16.08 -11.75 5.04
CA ALA A 196 -16.23 -10.43 5.64
C ALA A 196 -15.10 -10.11 6.63
N VAL A 197 -14.72 -11.04 7.51
CA VAL A 197 -13.59 -10.85 8.44
C VAL A 197 -12.28 -10.66 7.67
N LEU A 198 -12.04 -11.44 6.63
CA LEU A 198 -10.85 -11.34 5.80
C LEU A 198 -10.79 -9.99 5.09
N PHE A 199 -11.88 -9.57 4.47
CA PHE A 199 -12.02 -8.28 3.81
C PHE A 199 -11.78 -7.11 4.77
N GLU A 200 -12.47 -7.10 5.91
CA GLU A 200 -12.30 -6.07 6.93
C GLU A 200 -10.85 -6.00 7.43
N THR A 201 -10.21 -7.15 7.59
CA THR A 201 -8.81 -7.21 8.01
C THR A 201 -7.88 -6.69 6.92
N LEU A 202 -8.10 -7.08 5.66
CA LEU A 202 -7.33 -6.60 4.52
C LEU A 202 -7.42 -5.08 4.38
N VAL A 203 -8.63 -4.50 4.48
CA VAL A 203 -8.83 -3.05 4.40
C VAL A 203 -8.08 -2.34 5.54
N LYS A 204 -8.18 -2.82 6.78
CA LYS A 204 -7.46 -2.22 7.92
C LYS A 204 -5.94 -2.28 7.76
N PHE A 205 -5.40 -3.42 7.32
CA PHE A 205 -3.97 -3.53 7.03
C PHE A 205 -3.56 -2.60 5.89
N SER A 206 -4.38 -2.47 4.85
CA SER A 206 -4.11 -1.58 3.72
C SER A 206 -4.06 -0.11 4.16
N ILE A 207 -4.98 0.33 5.03
CA ILE A 207 -4.96 1.68 5.62
C ILE A 207 -3.65 1.92 6.37
N GLN A 208 -3.24 0.96 7.22
CA GLN A 208 -2.01 1.08 7.99
C GLN A 208 -0.76 1.09 7.11
N ILE A 209 -0.72 0.25 6.06
CA ILE A 209 0.36 0.19 5.08
C ILE A 209 0.48 1.52 4.35
N VAL A 210 -0.63 2.04 3.81
CA VAL A 210 -0.65 3.31 3.09
C VAL A 210 -0.23 4.46 4.01
N TRP A 211 -0.74 4.51 5.25
CA TRP A 211 -0.35 5.55 6.21
C TRP A 211 1.15 5.56 6.51
N ILE A 212 1.76 4.39 6.73
CA ILE A 212 3.22 4.31 6.95
C ILE A 212 3.98 4.64 5.67
N ALA A 213 3.54 4.14 4.52
CA ALA A 213 4.15 4.43 3.22
C ALA A 213 4.10 5.93 2.91
N LEU A 214 3.07 6.65 3.34
CA LEU A 214 2.96 8.10 3.20
C LEU A 214 3.61 8.88 4.36
N GLY A 215 4.57 8.27 5.08
CA GLY A 215 5.34 8.99 6.10
C GLY A 215 4.55 9.35 7.37
N ARG A 216 3.46 8.63 7.64
CA ARG A 216 2.60 8.79 8.82
C ARG A 216 1.85 10.13 8.92
N VAL A 217 1.57 10.77 7.79
CA VAL A 217 0.75 11.99 7.76
C VAL A 217 -0.73 11.67 7.49
N CYS A 218 -1.62 12.59 7.88
CA CYS A 218 -3.03 12.59 7.47
C CYS A 218 -3.83 11.29 7.72
N TYR A 219 -3.54 10.52 8.77
CA TYR A 219 -4.19 9.22 9.06
C TYR A 219 -5.71 9.25 8.91
N ASN A 220 -6.38 10.22 9.56
CA ASN A 220 -7.84 10.32 9.54
C ASN A 220 -8.39 10.51 8.11
N GLN A 221 -7.71 11.31 7.30
CA GLN A 221 -8.12 11.57 5.92
C GLN A 221 -7.90 10.33 5.05
N ILE A 222 -6.78 9.63 5.24
CA ILE A 222 -6.49 8.34 4.59
C ILE A 222 -7.54 7.29 4.96
N GLU A 223 -7.84 7.15 6.26
CA GLU A 223 -8.79 6.17 6.77
C GLU A 223 -10.22 6.44 6.25
N VAL A 224 -10.66 7.70 6.26
CA VAL A 224 -11.96 8.11 5.70
C VAL A 224 -12.02 7.83 4.21
N GLU A 225 -10.98 8.18 3.45
CA GLU A 225 -10.98 8.01 2.00
C GLU A 225 -10.96 6.54 1.57
N ILE A 226 -10.09 5.74 2.19
CA ILE A 226 -10.01 4.31 1.88
C ILE A 226 -11.33 3.61 2.23
N ASN A 227 -11.93 3.91 3.40
CA ASN A 227 -13.25 3.34 3.72
C ASN A 227 -14.34 3.81 2.75
N ARG A 228 -14.29 5.05 2.23
CA ARG A 228 -15.21 5.52 1.19
C ARG A 228 -15.11 4.66 -0.08
N LEU A 229 -13.90 4.37 -0.56
CA LEU A 229 -13.68 3.53 -1.74
C LEU A 229 -14.27 2.13 -1.57
N PHE A 230 -14.02 1.48 -0.44
CA PHE A 230 -14.35 0.07 -0.24
C PHE A 230 -15.72 -0.19 0.37
N LYS A 231 -16.26 0.74 1.18
CA LYS A 231 -17.47 0.53 2.00
C LYS A 231 -18.57 1.55 1.75
N SER A 232 -18.33 2.60 0.96
CA SER A 232 -19.22 3.77 0.81
C SER A 232 -19.26 4.71 2.02
N GLU A 233 -19.78 5.92 1.79
CA GLU A 233 -20.00 6.96 2.82
C GLU A 233 -20.90 6.45 3.96
N ILE A 234 -21.91 5.64 3.65
CA ILE A 234 -22.90 5.18 4.63
C ILE A 234 -22.28 4.21 5.64
N PHE A 235 -21.41 3.31 5.18
CA PHE A 235 -20.73 2.33 6.04
C PHE A 235 -19.31 2.76 6.45
N ASN A 236 -18.98 4.06 6.28
CA ASN A 236 -17.70 4.61 6.69
C ASN A 236 -17.65 4.86 8.20
N SER A 237 -17.27 3.82 8.95
CA SER A 237 -17.20 3.90 10.42
C SER A 237 -16.23 4.98 10.92
N ALA A 238 -15.18 5.29 10.17
CA ALA A 238 -14.21 6.33 10.53
C ALA A 238 -14.85 7.73 10.47
N GLU A 239 -15.61 8.01 9.42
CA GLU A 239 -16.35 9.27 9.29
C GLU A 239 -17.37 9.46 10.42
N HIS A 240 -18.14 8.42 10.73
CA HIS A 240 -19.11 8.43 11.83
C HIS A 240 -18.45 8.61 13.20
N LYS A 241 -17.31 7.92 13.44
CA LYS A 241 -16.57 8.03 14.70
C LYS A 241 -15.99 9.42 14.92
N LEU A 242 -15.47 10.03 13.86
CA LEU A 242 -14.87 11.36 13.94
C LEU A 242 -15.92 12.49 13.92
N ASN A 243 -17.16 12.18 13.51
CA ASN A 243 -18.27 13.13 13.36
C ASN A 243 -17.90 14.37 12.51
N ILE A 244 -17.02 14.16 11.52
CA ILE A 244 -16.51 15.26 10.68
C ILE A 244 -17.47 15.56 9.54
N ASN A 245 -18.29 14.59 9.09
CA ASN A 245 -19.12 14.71 7.87
C ASN A 245 -18.32 15.37 6.72
N TYR A 246 -17.11 14.89 6.47
CA TYR A 246 -16.09 15.57 5.68
C TYR A 246 -16.63 16.03 4.32
N TYR A 247 -17.35 15.14 3.64
CA TYR A 247 -17.92 15.40 2.31
C TYR A 247 -19.15 16.30 2.29
N LYS A 248 -19.77 16.59 3.44
CA LYS A 248 -20.86 17.58 3.53
C LYS A 248 -20.34 19.01 3.67
N HIS A 249 -19.12 19.19 4.17
CA HIS A 249 -18.52 20.51 4.37
C HIS A 249 -17.62 20.94 3.21
N ILE A 250 -17.27 20.02 2.33
CA ILE A 250 -16.56 20.29 1.08
C ILE A 250 -17.52 20.95 0.06
N ASN A 251 -17.00 21.93 -0.68
CA ASN A 251 -17.72 22.57 -1.78
C ASN A 251 -18.05 21.55 -2.88
N GLU A 252 -19.22 21.65 -3.51
CA GLU A 252 -19.69 20.73 -4.56
C GLU A 252 -18.67 20.53 -5.70
N ARG A 253 -17.91 21.56 -6.05
CA ARG A 253 -16.85 21.45 -7.07
C ARG A 253 -15.68 20.60 -6.62
N GLU A 254 -15.16 20.86 -5.42
CA GLU A 254 -14.10 20.04 -4.83
C GLU A 254 -14.58 18.59 -4.65
N ARG A 255 -15.85 18.40 -4.25
CA ARG A 255 -16.49 17.09 -4.19
C ARG A 255 -16.52 16.41 -5.56
N CYS A 256 -16.91 17.11 -6.62
CA CYS A 256 -16.94 16.57 -7.99
C CYS A 256 -15.55 16.14 -8.47
N VAL A 257 -14.51 16.93 -8.19
CA VAL A 257 -13.13 16.59 -8.54
C VAL A 257 -12.63 15.36 -7.77
N LEU A 258 -12.81 15.34 -6.45
CA LEU A 258 -12.29 14.28 -5.59
C LEU A 258 -13.04 12.94 -5.76
N LEU A 259 -14.35 12.98 -5.97
CA LEU A 259 -15.19 11.78 -6.05
C LEU A 259 -15.37 11.26 -7.49
N GLY A 260 -15.23 12.12 -8.51
CA GLY A 260 -15.51 11.79 -9.90
C GLY A 260 -16.96 11.39 -10.18
N HIS A 261 -17.18 10.84 -11.37
CA HIS A 261 -18.51 10.55 -11.91
C HIS A 261 -18.95 9.10 -11.71
N CYS A 262 -18.00 8.18 -11.49
CA CYS A 262 -18.25 6.75 -11.46
C CYS A 262 -18.95 6.26 -10.19
N VAL A 263 -19.16 7.12 -9.19
CA VAL A 263 -19.82 6.73 -7.94
C VAL A 263 -21.34 6.60 -8.16
N ASN A 264 -21.84 5.38 -8.13
CA ASN A 264 -23.28 5.11 -8.23
C ASN A 264 -24.05 5.61 -7.01
N GLN A 265 -24.76 6.73 -7.14
CA GLN A 265 -25.55 7.32 -6.05
C GLN A 265 -26.93 6.66 -5.85
N GLY A 266 -27.40 5.88 -6.83
CA GLY A 266 -28.77 5.34 -6.87
C GLY A 266 -29.04 4.15 -5.94
N GLN A 267 -28.02 3.44 -5.47
CA GLN A 267 -28.17 2.15 -4.74
C GLN A 267 -27.60 2.19 -3.32
N LYS A 268 -28.01 3.15 -2.49
CA LYS A 268 -27.40 3.41 -1.17
C LYS A 268 -27.15 2.19 -0.28
N LEU A 269 -28.12 1.28 -0.14
CA LEU A 269 -28.03 0.12 0.76
C LEU A 269 -27.57 -1.17 0.07
N THR A 270 -27.73 -1.26 -1.25
CA THR A 270 -27.36 -2.46 -2.04
C THR A 270 -26.03 -2.30 -2.76
N THR A 271 -25.38 -1.13 -2.65
CA THR A 271 -24.08 -0.85 -3.26
C THR A 271 -23.05 -1.82 -2.69
N ARG A 272 -22.57 -2.72 -3.55
CA ARG A 272 -21.30 -3.43 -3.35
C ARG A 272 -20.16 -2.40 -3.43
N SER A 273 -19.02 -2.68 -2.80
CA SER A 273 -17.83 -1.80 -2.74
C SER A 273 -17.78 -0.75 -3.86
N PRO A 274 -17.97 0.56 -3.58
CA PRO A 274 -18.12 1.60 -4.60
C PRO A 274 -17.01 1.64 -5.64
N LEU A 275 -15.79 1.26 -5.24
CA LEU A 275 -14.64 1.14 -6.12
C LEU A 275 -14.89 0.25 -7.36
N GLN A 276 -15.76 -0.75 -7.27
CA GLN A 276 -16.10 -1.62 -8.42
C GLN A 276 -16.76 -0.85 -9.56
N ASN A 277 -17.44 0.26 -9.26
CA ASN A 277 -18.13 1.05 -10.27
C ASN A 277 -17.14 1.70 -11.25
N GLU A 278 -15.88 1.90 -10.86
CA GLU A 278 -14.84 2.45 -11.74
C GLU A 278 -14.61 1.55 -12.97
N VAL A 279 -14.69 0.23 -12.79
CA VAL A 279 -14.50 -0.76 -13.87
C VAL A 279 -15.61 -0.68 -14.92
N PHE A 280 -16.83 -0.34 -14.49
CA PHE A 280 -18.02 -0.26 -15.34
C PHE A 280 -18.45 1.17 -15.62
N CYS A 281 -17.57 2.13 -15.38
CA CYS A 281 -17.90 3.54 -15.49
C CYS A 281 -18.16 3.93 -16.95
N PRO A 282 -19.24 4.66 -17.26
CA PRO A 282 -19.55 5.10 -18.62
C PRO A 282 -18.69 6.31 -19.02
N ARG A 283 -17.37 6.17 -18.94
CA ARG A 283 -16.37 7.14 -19.39
C ARG A 283 -15.42 6.47 -20.37
N TYR A 284 -14.65 7.27 -21.11
CA TYR A 284 -13.55 6.72 -21.90
C TYR A 284 -12.50 6.10 -20.96
N ILE A 285 -12.15 4.84 -21.23
CA ILE A 285 -11.13 4.09 -20.50
C ILE A 285 -10.22 3.46 -21.54
N ASP A 286 -8.91 3.72 -21.42
CA ASP A 286 -7.91 2.96 -22.17
C ASP A 286 -7.88 1.53 -21.62
N PHE A 287 -8.41 0.58 -22.41
CA PHE A 287 -8.56 -0.81 -21.98
C PHE A 287 -7.23 -1.46 -21.56
N ARG A 288 -6.08 -0.96 -22.06
CA ARG A 288 -4.76 -1.46 -21.67
C ARG A 288 -4.51 -1.28 -20.17
N GLN A 289 -5.15 -0.29 -19.54
CA GLN A 289 -5.07 -0.05 -18.11
C GLN A 289 -5.52 -1.26 -17.28
N PHE A 290 -6.46 -2.06 -17.78
CA PHE A 290 -6.87 -3.31 -17.11
C PHE A 290 -5.72 -4.34 -17.05
N GLY A 291 -4.91 -4.43 -18.11
CA GLY A 291 -3.81 -5.37 -18.21
C GLY A 291 -2.45 -4.88 -17.69
N ILE A 292 -2.33 -3.63 -17.24
CA ILE A 292 -1.05 -3.11 -16.73
C ILE A 292 -0.54 -4.00 -15.59
N GLY A 293 0.71 -4.45 -15.70
CA GLY A 293 1.37 -5.27 -14.70
C GLY A 293 1.04 -6.76 -14.72
N THR A 294 0.27 -7.20 -15.72
CA THR A 294 0.02 -8.62 -16.02
C THR A 294 0.27 -8.95 -17.48
N ILE A 295 -0.21 -8.11 -18.40
CA ILE A 295 -0.14 -8.31 -19.86
C ILE A 295 1.00 -7.50 -20.46
N LYS A 296 1.74 -8.10 -21.40
CA LYS A 296 2.78 -7.40 -22.16
C LYS A 296 2.19 -6.68 -23.38
N TYR A 297 1.98 -5.38 -23.24
CA TYR A 297 1.61 -4.52 -24.37
C TYR A 297 2.86 -4.06 -25.14
N PRO A 298 2.87 -4.13 -26.48
CA PRO A 298 4.02 -3.70 -27.31
C PRO A 298 4.15 -2.18 -27.40
N GLY A 299 3.07 -1.42 -27.20
CA GLY A 299 3.12 0.04 -27.12
C GLY A 299 2.19 0.59 -26.03
N LEU A 300 2.80 1.12 -24.98
CA LEU A 300 2.14 1.86 -23.91
C LEU A 300 2.40 3.35 -24.10
N SER A 301 1.38 4.18 -23.82
CA SER A 301 1.58 5.62 -23.71
C SER A 301 2.51 5.95 -22.54
N ASN A 302 3.12 7.13 -22.56
CA ASN A 302 3.99 7.59 -21.46
C ASN A 302 3.28 7.51 -20.11
N ARG A 303 1.98 7.85 -20.08
CA ARG A 303 1.13 7.72 -18.91
C ARG A 303 1.00 6.27 -18.44
N LEU A 304 0.60 5.35 -19.32
CA LEU A 304 0.43 3.94 -18.94
C LEU A 304 1.75 3.28 -18.56
N ARG A 305 2.85 3.65 -19.22
CA ARG A 305 4.21 3.19 -18.88
C ARG A 305 4.62 3.67 -17.49
N LEU A 306 4.31 4.92 -17.12
CA LEU A 306 4.56 5.42 -15.77
C LEU A 306 3.75 4.65 -14.71
N LEU A 307 2.45 4.44 -14.96
CA LEU A 307 1.60 3.65 -14.05
C LEU A 307 2.12 2.22 -13.92
N GLU A 308 2.57 1.61 -15.01
CA GLU A 308 3.18 0.29 -14.99
C GLU A 308 4.45 0.24 -14.13
N ILE A 309 5.32 1.24 -14.26
CA ILE A 309 6.55 1.34 -13.46
C ILE A 309 6.20 1.36 -11.98
N TYR A 310 5.26 2.20 -11.56
CA TYR A 310 4.84 2.29 -10.17
C TYR A 310 4.29 0.96 -9.61
N LEU A 311 3.62 0.16 -10.43
CA LEU A 311 3.04 -1.12 -10.01
C LEU A 311 4.02 -2.28 -10.01
N THR A 312 4.97 -2.31 -10.94
CA THR A 312 5.74 -3.51 -11.24
C THR A 312 7.22 -3.41 -10.94
N GLN A 313 7.81 -2.22 -11.05
CA GLN A 313 9.26 -2.07 -10.91
C GLN A 313 9.68 -2.15 -9.45
N PRO A 314 10.86 -2.75 -9.19
CA PRO A 314 11.45 -2.75 -7.86
C PRO A 314 11.82 -1.32 -7.45
N GLU A 315 11.69 -1.00 -6.16
CA GLU A 315 11.89 0.34 -5.62
C GLU A 315 13.33 0.85 -5.79
N GLN A 316 14.30 -0.04 -5.98
CA GLN A 316 15.68 0.31 -6.33
C GLN A 316 15.76 1.15 -7.61
N ASN A 317 14.89 0.86 -8.58
CA ASN A 317 14.88 1.55 -9.88
C ASN A 317 14.20 2.93 -9.79
N PHE A 318 13.58 3.28 -8.67
CA PHE A 318 12.86 4.54 -8.52
C PHE A 318 13.82 5.73 -8.44
N GLU A 319 15.01 5.57 -7.85
CA GLU A 319 16.00 6.64 -7.74
C GLU A 319 16.50 7.08 -9.13
N GLU A 320 16.86 6.13 -9.99
CA GLU A 320 17.31 6.39 -11.37
C GLU A 320 16.23 7.11 -12.19
N LEU A 321 14.98 6.72 -12.00
CA LEU A 321 13.82 7.31 -12.68
C LEU A 321 13.30 8.59 -11.99
N ARG A 322 13.90 9.00 -10.86
CA ARG A 322 13.46 10.12 -10.02
C ARG A 322 11.98 10.03 -9.62
N LEU A 323 11.53 8.82 -9.33
CA LEU A 323 10.18 8.50 -8.88
C LEU A 323 10.19 8.18 -7.38
N SER A 324 9.03 8.31 -6.75
CA SER A 324 8.80 7.80 -5.40
C SER A 324 7.30 7.70 -5.14
N ILE A 325 6.88 6.69 -4.37
CA ILE A 325 5.51 6.60 -3.85
C ILE A 325 5.59 6.71 -2.33
N GLY A 326 5.30 7.89 -1.79
CA GLY A 326 5.57 8.21 -0.40
C GLY A 326 7.04 8.01 -0.08
N ILE A 327 7.33 7.21 0.95
CA ILE A 327 8.70 6.83 1.32
C ILE A 327 9.26 5.70 0.48
N LEU A 328 8.45 5.01 -0.34
CA LEU A 328 8.91 3.90 -1.17
C LEU A 328 9.88 4.40 -2.25
N GLY A 329 11.03 3.75 -2.35
CA GLY A 329 12.13 4.17 -3.24
C GLY A 329 13.04 5.25 -2.65
N LEU A 330 12.76 5.76 -1.45
CA LEU A 330 13.69 6.65 -0.76
C LEU A 330 14.82 5.87 -0.06
N PRO A 331 16.02 6.46 0.13
CA PRO A 331 17.12 5.80 0.82
C PRO A 331 16.75 5.34 2.23
N ARG A 332 17.00 4.06 2.53
CA ARG A 332 16.66 3.41 3.81
C ARG A 332 17.35 4.07 5.00
N SER A 333 18.53 4.67 4.77
CA SER A 333 19.34 5.40 5.76
C SER A 333 18.64 6.63 6.36
N LYS A 334 17.64 7.20 5.67
CA LYS A 334 16.85 8.34 6.16
C LYS A 334 15.82 7.96 7.24
N PHE A 335 15.64 6.67 7.52
CA PHE A 335 14.56 6.18 8.37
C PHE A 335 15.06 5.29 9.51
N ASP A 336 14.37 5.34 10.66
CA ASP A 336 14.64 4.44 11.78
C ASP A 336 14.12 3.00 11.52
N ILE A 337 14.23 2.13 12.52
CA ILE A 337 13.77 0.73 12.45
C ILE A 337 12.27 0.64 12.16
N MET A 338 11.49 1.60 12.64
CA MET A 338 10.05 1.69 12.48
C MET A 338 9.66 2.54 11.26
N LEU A 339 10.58 2.89 10.37
CA LEU A 339 10.35 3.74 9.20
C LEU A 339 9.87 5.17 9.54
N ARG A 340 10.32 5.73 10.66
CA ARG A 340 10.15 7.15 10.99
C ARG A 340 11.35 7.93 10.48
N GLU A 341 11.12 9.13 9.96
CA GLU A 341 12.19 9.99 9.44
C GLU A 341 13.21 10.35 10.54
N ILE A 342 14.50 10.17 10.23
CA ILE A 342 15.60 10.60 11.07
C ILE A 342 15.92 12.05 10.71
N LYS A 343 15.48 12.99 11.54
CA LYS A 343 15.83 14.42 11.37
C LYS A 343 17.29 14.63 11.70
N SER A 344 18.12 14.86 10.69
CA SER A 344 19.53 15.21 10.89
C SER A 344 19.62 16.56 11.60
N THR A 345 20.19 16.58 12.80
CA THR A 345 20.38 17.80 13.60
C THR A 345 21.64 18.53 13.11
N LEU A 346 21.64 19.02 11.86
CA LEU A 346 22.80 19.64 11.22
C LEU A 346 22.64 21.14 10.95
N ALA A 347 21.95 21.86 11.84
CA ALA A 347 21.92 23.34 11.83
C ALA A 347 22.33 23.98 13.16
N SER A 348 23.00 23.25 14.08
CA SER A 348 23.36 23.81 15.41
C SER A 348 24.61 23.23 16.07
N ALA A 349 25.48 22.51 15.35
CA ALA A 349 26.64 21.86 15.93
C ALA A 349 27.98 22.44 15.46
N ALA A 350 28.03 23.74 15.18
CA ALA A 350 29.29 24.48 15.08
C ALA A 350 29.65 25.10 16.43
N SER A 351 29.75 24.28 17.49
CA SER A 351 30.56 24.54 18.67
C SER A 351 30.40 23.42 19.69
N SER A 352 31.53 23.01 20.27
CA SER A 352 31.74 22.15 21.44
C SER A 352 31.86 20.63 21.20
N SER A 353 33.12 20.23 21.38
CA SER A 353 33.67 18.91 21.61
C SER A 353 33.13 18.22 22.86
N SER A 354 33.20 16.88 22.83
CA SER A 354 33.23 15.93 23.96
C SER A 354 32.11 15.99 24.98
N GLY A 355 31.33 14.89 25.07
CA GLY A 355 30.55 14.61 26.25
C GLY A 355 29.31 13.78 25.97
N VAL A 356 29.32 12.56 26.48
CA VAL A 356 28.17 11.66 26.62
C VAL A 356 26.93 12.43 27.10
N ALA A 357 25.85 12.42 26.31
CA ALA A 357 24.56 12.96 26.75
C ALA A 357 23.39 12.08 26.31
N ARG A 358 22.78 11.51 27.34
CA ARG A 358 21.50 10.80 27.46
C ARG A 358 20.37 11.40 26.61
N ASN A 359 19.73 10.56 25.79
CA ASN A 359 18.49 10.90 25.11
C ASN A 359 17.33 11.02 26.11
N SER A 360 16.94 12.25 26.46
CA SER A 360 15.63 12.54 27.03
C SER A 360 14.61 12.65 25.89
N MET A 361 13.73 11.65 25.78
CA MET A 361 12.57 11.67 24.89
C MET A 361 11.56 12.73 25.34
N ALA A 362 11.52 13.87 24.65
CA ALA A 362 10.37 14.77 24.70
C ALA A 362 9.36 14.33 23.64
N ARG A 363 8.32 13.63 24.09
CA ARG A 363 7.17 13.20 23.30
C ARG A 363 6.34 14.41 22.89
N ARG A 364 6.07 14.54 21.58
CA ARG A 364 4.93 15.32 21.07
C ARG A 364 4.09 14.39 20.21
N ALA A 365 3.06 13.81 20.82
CA ALA A 365 1.94 13.24 20.09
C ALA A 365 1.14 14.40 19.51
N SER A 366 1.14 14.58 18.19
CA SER A 366 0.27 15.55 17.53
C SER A 366 -0.77 14.81 16.69
N ARG A 367 -1.83 14.35 17.36
CA ARG A 367 -3.17 14.36 16.76
C ARG A 367 -3.60 15.82 16.67
N GLN A 368 -3.24 16.50 15.58
CA GLN A 368 -3.76 17.84 15.31
C GLN A 368 -5.04 17.71 14.47
N SER A 369 -6.17 17.90 15.14
CA SER A 369 -7.41 18.36 14.53
C SER A 369 -7.20 19.79 14.01
N ARG A 370 -7.38 20.01 12.70
CA ARG A 370 -7.33 21.35 12.09
C ARG A 370 -8.59 22.14 12.48
N THR A 371 -8.51 22.91 13.55
CA THR A 371 -9.39 24.07 13.79
C THR A 371 -8.56 25.25 14.30
N SER A 372 -8.20 26.15 13.40
CA SER A 372 -8.15 27.62 13.54
C SER A 372 -7.12 28.21 12.57
N ARG A 373 -7.62 29.07 11.68
CA ARG A 373 -6.82 29.99 10.88
C ARG A 373 -6.28 31.09 11.81
N LYS A 374 -4.98 31.35 11.80
CA LYS A 374 -4.41 32.72 11.71
C LYS A 374 -2.91 32.68 11.45
N SER A 375 -2.51 33.64 10.62
CA SER A 375 -1.24 33.86 9.94
C SER A 375 -0.04 34.05 10.86
N ILE A 376 0.95 33.16 10.74
CA ILE A 376 2.36 33.42 11.02
C ILE A 376 3.13 32.80 9.85
N GLY A 377 4.07 33.55 9.27
CA GLY A 377 4.81 33.20 8.05
C GLY A 377 5.21 31.73 8.01
N SER A 378 4.50 30.97 7.17
CA SER A 378 4.65 29.52 7.04
C SER A 378 5.89 29.24 6.22
N VAL A 379 7.01 28.97 6.90
CA VAL A 379 8.02 28.08 6.32
C VAL A 379 7.29 26.75 6.15
N ARG A 380 6.86 26.46 4.91
CA ARG A 380 6.24 25.18 4.58
C ARG A 380 7.22 24.10 5.04
N PRO A 381 6.82 23.17 5.92
CA PRO A 381 7.70 22.07 6.29
C PRO A 381 8.11 21.36 5.01
N GLU A 382 9.40 21.05 4.89
CA GLU A 382 9.95 20.36 3.74
C GLU A 382 9.18 19.05 3.51
N LYS A 383 8.67 18.86 2.29
CA LYS A 383 7.90 17.65 1.96
C LYS A 383 8.86 16.45 2.00
N LEU A 384 8.45 15.38 2.70
CA LEU A 384 9.25 14.16 2.84
C LEU A 384 9.50 13.45 1.49
N TYR A 385 8.57 13.61 0.55
CA TYR A 385 8.61 13.01 -0.78
C TYR A 385 8.00 13.98 -1.80
N PRO A 386 8.41 13.90 -3.08
CA PRO A 386 7.90 14.74 -4.15
C PRO A 386 6.42 14.48 -4.48
N ASP A 387 5.79 15.48 -5.09
CA ASP A 387 4.44 15.39 -5.63
C ASP A 387 4.41 14.45 -6.86
N ILE A 388 3.28 13.78 -7.06
CA ILE A 388 3.07 12.92 -8.23
C ILE A 388 2.63 13.80 -9.39
N TYR A 389 3.28 13.60 -10.54
CA TYR A 389 2.90 14.19 -11.82
C TYR A 389 2.56 13.08 -12.80
N LEU A 390 1.31 13.09 -13.27
CA LEU A 390 0.88 12.14 -14.30
C LEU A 390 0.95 12.79 -15.69
N PRO A 391 1.59 12.13 -16.67
CA PRO A 391 1.57 12.58 -18.05
C PRO A 391 0.16 12.71 -18.60
N GLU A 392 0.00 13.59 -19.59
CA GLU A 392 -1.26 13.75 -20.31
C GLU A 392 -1.71 12.44 -20.97
N GLN A 393 -3.03 12.28 -21.07
CA GLN A 393 -3.63 11.20 -21.81
C GLN A 393 -3.38 11.46 -23.30
N THR A 394 -2.43 10.73 -23.88
CA THR A 394 -2.22 10.71 -25.33
C THR A 394 -3.05 9.57 -25.91
N GLU A 395 -3.94 9.88 -26.84
CA GLU A 395 -4.63 8.87 -27.64
C GLU A 395 -3.59 8.16 -28.51
N ILE A 396 -3.21 6.95 -28.09
CA ILE A 396 -2.50 6.03 -28.96
C ILE A 396 -3.54 5.08 -29.51
N THR A 397 -4.07 5.41 -30.69
CA THR A 397 -4.82 4.50 -31.55
C THR A 397 -3.84 3.50 -32.15
N MET A 398 -3.56 2.43 -31.41
CA MET A 398 -3.07 1.21 -32.03
C MET A 398 -4.25 0.27 -32.15
N GLU A 399 -4.69 0.06 -33.39
CA GLU A 399 -5.59 -1.03 -33.72
C GLU A 399 -4.81 -2.33 -33.53
N TYR A 400 -5.26 -3.15 -32.58
CA TYR A 400 -4.74 -4.49 -32.40
C TYR A 400 -5.70 -5.45 -33.12
N ASP A 401 -5.22 -6.09 -34.18
CA ASP A 401 -5.98 -7.15 -34.86
C ASP A 401 -6.20 -8.37 -33.95
N THR A 402 -5.34 -8.55 -32.93
CA THR A 402 -5.39 -9.65 -31.96
C THR A 402 -4.99 -9.19 -30.55
N PHE A 403 -5.52 -9.86 -29.52
CA PHE A 403 -5.15 -9.58 -28.13
C PHE A 403 -3.67 -9.92 -27.89
N PRO A 404 -2.89 -9.08 -27.18
CA PRO A 404 -1.46 -9.33 -26.99
C PRO A 404 -1.20 -10.66 -26.28
N GLU A 405 -0.39 -11.51 -26.92
CA GLU A 405 0.05 -12.78 -26.36
C GLU A 405 1.34 -12.56 -25.56
N GLY A 406 1.29 -12.79 -24.24
CA GLY A 406 2.46 -12.72 -23.38
C GLY A 406 2.16 -12.23 -21.96
N GLU A 407 2.41 -13.09 -20.98
CA GLU A 407 2.39 -12.72 -19.57
C GLU A 407 3.69 -12.00 -19.19
N LYS A 408 3.60 -10.92 -18.41
CA LYS A 408 4.77 -10.32 -17.78
C LYS A 408 5.19 -11.15 -16.57
N PRO A 409 6.51 -11.20 -16.26
CA PRO A 409 6.96 -11.80 -15.02
C PRO A 409 6.27 -11.11 -13.84
N ASN A 410 5.75 -11.93 -12.92
CA ASN A 410 5.10 -11.42 -11.71
C ASN A 410 6.06 -10.54 -10.92
N VAL A 411 5.50 -9.50 -10.28
CA VAL A 411 6.22 -8.69 -9.28
C VAL A 411 6.91 -9.62 -8.29
N VAL A 412 8.17 -9.34 -7.95
CA VAL A 412 8.97 -10.18 -7.07
C VAL A 412 8.31 -10.30 -5.71
N CYS A 413 7.69 -11.43 -5.45
CA CYS A 413 7.05 -11.73 -4.17
C CYS A 413 8.08 -12.30 -3.18
N HIS A 414 8.25 -11.66 -2.03
CA HIS A 414 9.22 -12.06 -1.00
C HIS A 414 8.81 -13.34 -0.26
N ARG A 415 9.02 -14.51 -0.89
CA ARG A 415 8.68 -15.83 -0.33
C ARG A 415 9.35 -16.10 1.01
N PHE A 416 10.60 -15.70 1.18
CA PHE A 416 11.35 -15.84 2.43
C PHE A 416 10.69 -15.07 3.57
N GLN A 417 10.32 -13.81 3.31
CA GLN A 417 9.72 -12.94 4.31
C GLN A 417 8.32 -13.43 4.71
N ARG A 418 7.55 -13.94 3.75
CA ARG A 418 6.28 -14.65 4.02
C ARG A 418 6.48 -15.83 4.97
N ALA A 419 7.46 -16.71 4.70
CA ALA A 419 7.72 -17.88 5.53
C ALA A 419 8.13 -17.49 6.97
N LYS A 420 8.95 -16.44 7.10
CA LYS A 420 9.38 -15.86 8.37
C LYS A 420 8.19 -15.38 9.21
N TRP A 421 7.25 -14.66 8.60
CA TRP A 421 6.02 -14.21 9.27
C TRP A 421 5.08 -15.34 9.67
N LEU A 422 4.92 -16.36 8.82
CA LEU A 422 4.11 -17.54 9.16
C LEU A 422 4.67 -18.26 10.39
N ARG A 423 5.99 -18.44 10.46
CA ARG A 423 6.67 -19.04 11.63
C ARG A 423 6.48 -18.18 12.88
N PHE A 424 6.65 -16.86 12.76
CA PHE A 424 6.48 -15.93 13.88
C PHE A 424 5.06 -15.97 14.45
N ALA A 425 4.04 -15.91 13.59
CA ALA A 425 2.64 -15.98 13.99
C ALA A 425 2.31 -17.32 14.68
N ALA A 426 2.81 -18.44 14.14
CA ALA A 426 2.64 -19.76 14.74
C ALA A 426 3.30 -19.87 16.13
N ALA A 427 4.54 -19.38 16.28
CA ALA A 427 5.26 -19.43 17.55
C ALA A 427 4.58 -18.59 18.64
N ARG A 428 4.12 -17.38 18.32
CA ARG A 428 3.41 -16.51 19.28
C ARG A 428 2.07 -17.10 19.73
N ARG A 429 1.33 -17.79 18.85
CA ARG A 429 0.09 -18.46 19.24
C ARG A 429 0.33 -19.62 20.20
N LYS A 430 1.36 -20.45 19.96
CA LYS A 430 1.73 -21.54 20.88
C LYS A 430 2.05 -21.03 22.28
N ASN A 431 2.74 -19.90 22.39
CA ASN A 431 3.08 -19.30 23.68
C ASN A 431 1.87 -18.69 24.42
N LYS A 432 0.81 -18.30 23.71
CA LYS A 432 -0.44 -17.80 24.33
C LYS A 432 -1.28 -18.94 24.93
N HIS A 433 -1.22 -20.15 24.38
CA HIS A 433 -1.95 -21.31 24.91
C HIS A 433 -1.24 -22.00 26.09
N LYS A 434 0.00 -21.61 26.39
CA LYS A 434 0.78 -22.10 27.54
C LYS A 434 0.68 -21.20 28.77
N LYS A 435 0.01 -20.04 28.65
CA LYS A 435 -0.33 -19.14 29.76
C LYS A 435 -1.83 -19.21 29.97
#